data_AF-A0A959FI24-F1
#
_entry.id   AF-A0A959FI24-F1
#
_cell.length_a   1.000
_cell.length_b   1.000
_cell.length_c   1.000
_cell.angle_alpha   90.00
_cell.angle_beta   90.00
_cell.angle_gamma   90.00
#
_symmetry.space_group_name_H-M   'P 1'
#
loop_
_entity.id
_entity.type
_entity.pdbx_description
1 polymer ?
#
loop_
_entity_poly.entity_id
_entity_poly.type
_entity_poly.pdbx_seq_one_letter_code
_entity_poly.pdbx_strand_id
1 'polypeptide(L)'
;MIRKTFTTLCLSMLFLALWANPVGEDLTRQIAQQAYTAALQRHGKPLADDLQLQLIDQVQAQLPSGLTDLYRVYIHPTMGGFVIVAADDRVLPVLGYDTRSPYAVDPAEQPIAFRKWMEFTRQQIKRTIIE
;
A
#
# COMPACT_ATOMS: atom_id res chain seq x y z
N MET A 1 -21.49 20.95 -38.98
CA MET A 1 -21.91 20.46 -37.65
C MET A 1 -21.13 19.23 -37.13
N ILE A 2 -20.45 18.46 -37.98
CA ILE A 2 -19.81 17.17 -37.63
C ILE A 2 -18.53 17.28 -36.74
N ARG A 3 -17.87 18.44 -36.70
CA ARG A 3 -16.60 18.63 -35.95
C ARG A 3 -16.76 18.68 -34.42
N LYS A 4 -17.94 19.07 -33.91
CA LYS A 4 -18.17 19.26 -32.45
C LYS A 4 -18.59 17.97 -31.74
N THR A 5 -19.13 17.00 -32.46
CA THR A 5 -19.57 15.70 -31.91
C THR A 5 -18.42 14.72 -31.73
N PHE A 6 -17.34 14.86 -32.51
CA PHE A 6 -16.18 13.98 -32.40
C PHE A 6 -15.31 14.27 -31.16
N THR A 7 -15.18 15.55 -30.79
CA THR A 7 -14.44 15.95 -29.58
C THR A 7 -15.13 15.52 -28.29
N THR A 8 -16.47 15.57 -28.24
CA THR A 8 -17.22 15.07 -27.08
C THR A 8 -17.11 13.55 -26.94
N LEU A 9 -17.05 12.80 -28.04
CA LEU A 9 -16.92 11.34 -28.00
C LEU A 9 -15.55 10.89 -27.46
N CYS A 10 -14.46 11.52 -27.91
CA CYS A 10 -13.12 11.25 -27.40
C CYS A 10 -12.99 11.63 -25.92
N LEU A 11 -13.61 12.74 -25.49
CA LEU A 11 -13.59 13.16 -24.10
C LEU A 11 -14.39 12.20 -23.20
N SER A 12 -15.53 11.66 -23.66
CA SER A 12 -16.30 10.68 -22.89
C SER A 12 -15.60 9.33 -22.73
N MET A 13 -14.78 8.90 -23.70
CA MET A 13 -14.00 7.66 -23.57
C MET A 13 -12.87 7.77 -22.54
N LEU A 14 -12.31 8.96 -22.33
CA LEU A 14 -11.29 9.22 -21.31
C LEU A 14 -11.82 9.07 -19.88
N PHE A 15 -13.12 9.30 -19.63
CA PHE A 15 -13.70 9.19 -18.29
C PHE A 15 -13.94 7.75 -17.83
N LEU A 16 -14.01 6.78 -18.75
CA LEU A 16 -14.21 5.36 -18.40
C LEU A 16 -12.93 4.70 -17.86
N ALA A 17 -11.76 5.29 -18.09
CA ALA A 17 -10.47 4.76 -17.63
C ALA A 17 -10.06 5.23 -16.22
N LEU A 18 -10.87 6.05 -15.55
CA LEU A 18 -10.56 6.64 -14.24
C LEU A 18 -11.12 5.84 -13.05
N TRP A 19 -11.54 4.60 -13.27
CA TRP A 19 -12.07 3.75 -12.20
C TRP A 19 -10.88 3.10 -11.49
N ALA A 20 -10.61 3.63 -10.30
CA ALA A 20 -9.67 3.09 -9.33
C ALA A 20 -9.91 1.60 -9.07
N ASN A 21 -8.83 0.82 -9.07
CA ASN A 21 -8.90 -0.63 -8.90
C ASN A 21 -8.08 -1.09 -7.69
N PRO A 22 -8.50 -2.20 -7.05
CA PRO A 22 -7.68 -2.85 -6.04
C PRO A 22 -6.31 -3.20 -6.63
N VAL A 23 -5.26 -2.88 -5.88
CA VAL A 23 -3.88 -3.10 -6.29
C VAL A 23 -3.50 -4.55 -5.99
N GLY A 24 -3.03 -5.27 -7.00
CA GLY A 24 -2.57 -6.64 -6.85
C GLY A 24 -1.36 -6.80 -5.93
N GLU A 25 -1.13 -8.02 -5.45
CA GLU A 25 -0.01 -8.33 -4.58
C GLU A 25 1.35 -8.03 -5.23
N ASP A 26 1.52 -8.36 -6.51
CA ASP A 26 2.78 -8.15 -7.24
C ASP A 26 3.18 -6.68 -7.28
N LEU A 27 2.22 -5.79 -7.57
CA LEU A 27 2.46 -4.35 -7.62
C LEU A 27 2.74 -3.79 -6.22
N THR A 28 1.97 -4.20 -5.20
CA THR A 28 2.23 -3.77 -3.82
C THR A 28 3.59 -4.27 -3.29
N ARG A 29 4.03 -5.47 -3.69
CA ARG A 29 5.37 -6.00 -3.39
C ARG A 29 6.47 -5.19 -4.07
N GLN A 30 6.30 -4.85 -5.34
CA GLN A 30 7.25 -4.01 -6.08
C GLN A 30 7.39 -2.62 -5.43
N ILE A 31 6.26 -2.00 -5.06
CA ILE A 31 6.24 -0.72 -4.34
C ILE A 31 6.99 -0.84 -3.01
N ALA A 32 6.73 -1.92 -2.25
CA ALA A 32 7.42 -2.16 -0.98
C ALA A 32 8.94 -2.26 -1.15
N GLN A 33 9.41 -3.04 -2.13
CA GLN A 33 10.84 -3.21 -2.42
C GLN A 33 11.49 -1.89 -2.81
N GLN A 34 10.85 -1.10 -3.68
CA GLN A 34 11.37 0.21 -4.10
C GLN A 34 11.42 1.19 -2.92
N ALA A 35 10.35 1.26 -2.12
CA ALA A 35 10.28 2.14 -0.96
C ALA A 35 11.36 1.78 0.08
N TYR A 36 11.55 0.49 0.36
CA TYR A 36 12.56 0.01 1.29
C TYR A 36 13.98 0.29 0.80
N THR A 37 14.26 0.03 -0.49
CA THR A 37 15.54 0.35 -1.13
C THR A 37 15.86 1.84 -1.01
N ALA A 38 14.90 2.70 -1.36
CA ALA A 38 15.06 4.14 -1.25
C ALA A 38 15.29 4.58 0.21
N ALA A 39 14.63 3.94 1.18
CA ALA A 39 14.84 4.19 2.60
C ALA A 39 16.25 3.80 3.05
N LEU A 40 16.75 2.61 2.67
CA LEU A 40 18.11 2.17 2.97
C LEU A 40 19.15 3.13 2.42
N GLN A 41 19.00 3.55 1.16
CA GLN A 41 19.90 4.50 0.50
C GLN A 41 19.93 5.85 1.22
N ARG A 42 18.77 6.41 1.59
CA ARG A 42 18.69 7.67 2.36
C ARG A 42 19.38 7.57 3.72
N HIS A 43 19.38 6.40 4.34
CA HIS A 43 20.03 6.15 5.62
C HIS A 43 21.48 5.65 5.49
N GLY A 44 22.06 5.64 4.29
CA GLY A 44 23.45 5.20 4.05
C GLY A 44 23.69 3.73 4.37
N LYS A 45 22.64 2.91 4.36
CA LYS A 45 22.74 1.47 4.63
C LYS A 45 23.07 0.71 3.35
N PRO A 46 23.90 -0.35 3.42
CA PRO A 46 24.19 -1.19 2.27
C PRO A 46 22.90 -1.86 1.78
N LEU A 47 22.75 -1.94 0.47
CA LEU A 47 21.73 -2.76 -0.17
C LEU A 47 22.24 -4.20 -0.15
N ALA A 48 21.41 -5.13 0.33
CA ALA A 48 21.66 -6.54 0.11
C ALA A 48 21.39 -6.85 -1.38
N ASP A 49 22.27 -7.64 -2.00
CA ASP A 49 22.15 -8.02 -3.41
C ASP A 49 20.86 -8.83 -3.70
N ASP A 50 20.25 -9.40 -2.66
CA ASP A 50 19.08 -10.27 -2.72
C ASP A 50 17.89 -9.73 -1.89
N LEU A 51 17.68 -8.40 -1.85
CA LEU A 51 16.57 -7.78 -1.11
C LEU A 51 15.19 -8.35 -1.53
N GLN A 52 14.70 -9.33 -0.76
CA GLN A 52 13.40 -9.93 -0.93
C GLN A 52 12.55 -9.71 0.31
N LEU A 53 11.56 -8.82 0.19
CA LEU A 53 10.58 -8.62 1.24
C LEU A 53 9.51 -9.71 1.19
N GLN A 54 9.11 -10.18 2.36
CA GLN A 54 8.08 -11.21 2.54
C GLN A 54 6.80 -10.58 3.08
N LEU A 55 5.67 -11.00 2.56
CA LEU A 55 4.35 -10.63 3.10
C LEU A 55 4.16 -11.37 4.43
N ILE A 56 4.02 -10.65 5.55
CA ILE A 56 3.79 -11.27 6.87
C ILE A 56 2.32 -11.62 7.09
N ASP A 57 1.43 -10.78 6.59
CA ASP A 57 -0.01 -10.96 6.79
C ASP A 57 -0.75 -10.29 5.63
N GLN A 58 -1.68 -11.04 5.03
CA GLN A 58 -2.91 -10.41 4.61
C GLN A 58 -3.64 -10.10 5.91
N VAL A 59 -3.72 -8.85 6.33
CA VAL A 59 -4.61 -8.50 7.44
C VAL A 59 -6.03 -8.74 6.94
N GLN A 60 -6.48 -10.00 6.99
CA GLN A 60 -7.86 -10.42 6.81
C GLN A 60 -8.62 -9.96 8.06
N ALA A 61 -8.71 -8.64 8.24
CA ALA A 61 -9.93 -8.13 8.80
C ALA A 61 -11.03 -8.66 7.89
N GLN A 62 -11.91 -9.51 8.42
CA GLN A 62 -13.16 -9.87 7.76
C GLN A 62 -13.92 -8.56 7.51
N LEU A 63 -13.58 -7.89 6.42
CA LEU A 63 -14.29 -6.75 5.92
C LEU A 63 -15.61 -7.31 5.37
N PRO A 64 -16.74 -6.58 5.52
CA PRO A 64 -18.00 -6.96 4.90
C PRO A 64 -17.76 -7.34 3.43
N SER A 65 -18.40 -8.42 2.99
CA SER A 65 -18.24 -9.02 1.66
C SER A 65 -18.09 -7.97 0.56
N GLY A 66 -16.90 -7.87 -0.04
CA GLY A 66 -16.61 -6.99 -1.19
C GLY A 66 -15.37 -6.10 -1.06
N LEU A 67 -14.77 -5.94 0.13
CA LEU A 67 -13.53 -5.18 0.31
C LEU A 67 -12.34 -6.13 0.55
N THR A 68 -11.47 -6.27 -0.43
CA THR A 68 -10.26 -7.11 -0.39
C THR A 68 -9.07 -6.23 -0.01
N ASP A 69 -8.59 -6.34 1.24
CA ASP A 69 -7.40 -5.70 1.82
C ASP A 69 -7.32 -4.16 1.69
N LEU A 70 -7.13 -3.44 2.81
CA LEU A 70 -6.90 -1.98 2.78
C LEU A 70 -5.41 -1.64 2.63
N TYR A 71 -4.54 -2.52 3.13
CA TYR A 71 -3.09 -2.40 3.05
C TYR A 71 -2.44 -3.78 3.25
N ARG A 72 -1.16 -3.89 2.87
CA ARG A 72 -0.29 -5.06 3.04
C ARG A 72 0.98 -4.69 3.77
N VAL A 73 1.52 -5.62 4.56
CA VAL A 73 2.76 -5.42 5.32
C VAL A 73 3.83 -6.37 4.83
N TYR A 74 4.93 -5.80 4.35
CA TYR A 74 6.10 -6.52 3.87
C TYR A 74 7.24 -6.36 4.86
N ILE A 75 7.91 -7.45 5.23
CA ILE A 75 9.07 -7.43 6.12
C ILE A 75 10.35 -7.82 5.41
N HIS A 76 11.47 -7.48 6.01
CA HIS A 76 12.73 -8.17 5.72
C HIS A 76 12.93 -9.33 6.73
N PRO A 77 13.07 -10.59 6.27
CA PRO A 77 13.14 -11.75 7.17
C PRO A 77 14.38 -11.76 8.06
N THR A 78 15.52 -11.26 7.57
CA THR A 78 16.81 -11.34 8.28
C THR A 78 17.30 -10.00 8.87
N MET A 79 17.09 -8.87 8.20
CA MET A 79 17.60 -7.57 8.64
C MET A 79 16.64 -6.79 9.55
N GLY A 80 15.41 -7.28 9.75
CA GLY A 80 14.34 -6.52 10.38
C GLY A 80 13.85 -5.37 9.49
N GLY A 81 12.92 -4.56 9.99
CA GLY A 81 12.26 -3.53 9.19
C GLY A 81 11.04 -4.05 8.44
N PHE A 82 10.21 -3.09 8.01
CA PHE A 82 8.96 -3.35 7.32
C PHE A 82 8.54 -2.17 6.44
N VAL A 83 7.64 -2.45 5.49
CA VAL A 83 6.92 -1.45 4.69
C VAL A 83 5.44 -1.79 4.69
N ILE A 84 4.60 -0.79 4.93
CA ILE A 84 3.15 -0.87 4.87
C ILE A 84 2.69 -0.18 3.58
N VAL A 85 2.03 -0.92 2.71
CA VAL A 85 1.64 -0.48 1.37
C VAL A 85 0.12 -0.51 1.24
N ALA A 86 -0.48 0.56 0.72
CA ALA A 86 -1.92 0.59 0.45
C ALA A 86 -2.30 -0.42 -0.65
N ALA A 87 -3.49 -1.01 -0.54
CA ALA A 87 -3.99 -1.99 -1.51
C ALA A 87 -5.04 -1.42 -2.48
N ASP A 88 -5.15 -0.09 -2.57
CA ASP A 88 -6.03 0.64 -3.50
C ASP A 88 -5.26 1.83 -4.10
N ASP A 89 -5.43 2.09 -5.39
CA ASP A 89 -4.67 3.09 -6.15
C ASP A 89 -5.15 4.55 -5.93
N ARG A 90 -6.26 4.76 -5.21
CA ARG A 90 -6.70 6.09 -4.74
C ARG A 90 -5.94 6.59 -3.52
N VAL A 91 -5.18 5.70 -2.88
CA VAL A 91 -4.45 6.00 -1.65
C VAL A 91 -2.96 6.14 -1.96
N LEU A 92 -2.25 6.96 -1.18
CA LEU A 92 -0.80 7.01 -1.26
C LEU A 92 -0.20 5.60 -1.09
N PRO A 93 0.70 5.19 -2.00
CA PRO A 93 1.11 3.79 -2.09
C PRO A 93 1.86 3.31 -0.84
N VAL A 94 2.69 4.15 -0.22
CA VAL A 94 3.46 3.80 0.99
C VAL A 94 2.85 4.53 2.18
N LEU A 95 2.30 3.77 3.14
CA LEU A 95 1.67 4.29 4.35
C LEU A 95 2.68 4.53 5.47
N GLY A 96 3.70 3.69 5.56
CA GLY A 96 4.77 3.80 6.56
C GLY A 96 5.85 2.75 6.38
N TYR A 97 7.03 2.98 6.95
CA TYR A 97 8.14 2.03 6.91
C TYR A 97 9.09 2.22 8.10
N ASP A 98 9.85 1.17 8.42
CA ASP A 98 11.04 1.20 9.29
C ASP A 98 12.11 0.28 8.68
N THR A 99 13.40 0.62 8.80
CA THR A 99 14.52 -0.18 8.25
C THR A 99 15.32 -0.93 9.32
N ARG A 100 14.84 -0.96 10.57
CA ARG A 100 15.53 -1.49 11.75
C ARG A 100 14.60 -2.34 12.59
N SER A 101 13.44 -1.79 12.93
CA SER A 101 12.53 -2.41 13.89
C SER A 101 11.80 -3.57 13.22
N PRO A 102 11.78 -4.78 13.81
CA PRO A 102 10.93 -5.84 13.30
C PRO A 102 9.46 -5.43 13.43
N TYR A 103 8.62 -5.94 12.52
CA TYR A 103 7.18 -5.78 12.64
C TYR A 103 6.63 -6.84 13.60
N ALA A 104 5.97 -6.40 14.68
CA ALA A 104 5.29 -7.30 15.59
C ALA A 104 3.97 -7.76 14.95
N VAL A 105 3.84 -9.07 14.70
CA VAL A 105 2.66 -9.67 14.07
C VAL A 105 1.48 -9.68 15.03
N ASP A 106 1.73 -10.02 16.31
CA ASP A 106 0.70 -9.97 17.34
C ASP A 106 0.36 -8.51 17.67
N PRO A 107 -0.89 -8.05 17.46
CA PRO A 107 -1.30 -6.70 17.85
C PRO A 107 -1.10 -6.40 19.34
N ALA A 108 -1.14 -7.41 20.22
CA ALA A 108 -0.89 -7.22 21.65
C ALA A 108 0.55 -6.76 21.94
N GLU A 109 1.51 -7.19 21.12
CA GLU A 109 2.93 -6.83 21.21
C GLU A 109 3.23 -5.46 20.57
N GLN A 110 2.34 -4.95 19.72
CA GLN A 110 2.51 -3.64 19.09
C GLN A 110 2.33 -2.48 20.10
N PRO A 111 3.11 -1.39 20.00
CA PRO A 111 2.91 -0.20 20.82
C PRO A 111 1.50 0.40 20.67
N ILE A 112 0.91 0.89 21.77
CA ILE A 112 -0.44 1.50 21.77
C ILE A 112 -0.57 2.60 20.72
N ALA A 113 0.45 3.46 20.60
CA ALA A 113 0.47 4.55 19.63
C ALA A 113 0.43 4.03 18.18
N PHE A 114 1.18 2.97 17.87
CA PHE A 114 1.19 2.35 16.56
C PHE A 114 -0.18 1.77 16.21
N ARG A 115 -0.82 1.05 17.14
CA ARG A 115 -2.19 0.53 16.93
C ARG A 115 -3.21 1.63 16.66
N LYS A 116 -3.13 2.74 17.41
CA LYS A 116 -4.04 3.89 17.21
C LYS A 116 -3.79 4.56 15.86
N TRP A 117 -2.54 4.68 15.44
CA TRP A 117 -2.19 5.16 14.12
C TRP A 117 -2.74 4.25 13.02
N MET A 118 -2.54 2.93 13.11
CA MET A 118 -3.09 1.96 12.15
C MET A 118 -4.61 2.04 12.05
N GLU A 119 -5.32 2.15 13.18
CA GLU A 119 -6.78 2.31 13.19
C GLU A 119 -7.23 3.60 12.51
N PHE A 120 -6.56 4.72 12.76
CA PHE A 120 -6.87 5.98 12.09
C PHE A 120 -6.58 5.91 10.59
N THR A 121 -5.42 5.37 10.19
CA THR A 121 -5.05 5.17 8.78
C THR A 121 -6.08 4.30 8.06
N ARG A 122 -6.56 3.23 8.70
CA ARG A 122 -7.64 2.38 8.17
C ARG A 122 -8.93 3.17 7.90
N GLN A 123 -9.31 4.08 8.81
CA GLN A 123 -10.49 4.92 8.62
C GLN A 123 -10.31 5.92 7.47
N GLN A 124 -9.13 6.50 7.31
CA GLN A 124 -8.82 7.39 6.18
C GLN A 124 -8.93 6.66 4.85
N ILE A 125 -8.29 5.49 4.74
CA ILE A 125 -8.35 4.64 3.54
C ILE A 125 -9.79 4.31 3.19
N LYS A 126 -10.60 3.89 4.17
CA LYS A 126 -12.02 3.58 3.95
C LYS A 126 -12.79 4.77 3.41
N ARG A 127 -12.59 5.98 3.94
CA ARG A 127 -13.25 7.19 3.43
C ARG A 127 -12.86 7.45 1.97
N THR A 128 -11.56 7.38 1.66
CA THR A 128 -11.06 7.57 0.29
C THR A 128 -11.56 6.53 -0.72
N ILE A 129 -11.83 5.31 -0.28
CA ILE A 129 -12.28 4.20 -1.14
C ILE A 129 -13.80 4.21 -1.35
N ILE A 130 -14.56 4.70 -0.37
CA ILE A 130 -16.03 4.66 -0.37
C ILE A 130 -16.65 5.96 -0.92
N GLU A 131 -16.05 7.11 -0.63
CA GLU A 131 -16.49 8.44 -1.09
C GLU A 131 -16.00 8.72 -2.52
#